data_AF-A0A3B0TL00-F1
#
_entry.id   AF-A0A3B0TL00-F1
#
_cell.length_a   1.000
_cell.length_b   1.000
_cell.length_c   1.000
_cell.angle_alpha   90.00
_cell.angle_beta   90.00
_cell.angle_gamma   90.00
#
_symmetry.space_group_name_H-M   'P 1'
#
loop_
_entity.id
_entity.type
_entity.pdbx_description
1 polymer ?
#
loop_
_entity_poly.entity_id
_entity_poly.type
_entity_poly.pdbx_seq_one_letter_code
_entity_poly.pdbx_strand_id
1 'polypeptide(L)'
;MKIETNTYDFIGENYENAISWMREIGVKISSGRTQNYLKVMNHWRRNYKSSSDKIAKDIFPDFVNSTSEIDSFIKIYKAFKNVPTENLSLIKAKLQKGVNGPLNAEDEKPKTSEARNFIFEALVAAKFHNPKQNLSTILSTSSDTAIKFENKNIFIECKRVTSEKNLENNIRKASNQLDQHLSKKVGKKLNLGNKGLVALDFSKILHSGDQLLVKPNDAELLDSVEKITKSFINKYTGLWNKIYETKNKRIIGTLVYFSTMATSEERNLLVNVSDWGVNPKISTSTYNNNLLKRIATILNNIET
;
A
#
# COMPACT_ATOMS: atom_id res chain seq x y z
N MET A 1 11.38 -1.69 -12.94
CA MET A 1 10.01 -2.12 -12.61
C MET A 1 9.45 -2.83 -13.85
N LYS A 2 8.71 -3.93 -13.69
CA LYS A 2 8.06 -4.66 -14.79
C LYS A 2 6.58 -4.79 -14.46
N ILE A 3 5.71 -4.63 -15.45
CA ILE A 3 4.27 -4.84 -15.29
C ILE A 3 3.96 -6.30 -15.61
N GLU A 4 3.47 -7.05 -14.63
CA GLU A 4 3.04 -8.43 -14.85
C GLU A 4 1.77 -8.46 -15.71
N THR A 5 1.79 -9.23 -16.81
CA THR A 5 0.60 -9.53 -17.61
C THR A 5 -0.08 -10.77 -17.07
N ASN A 6 -0.90 -10.60 -16.03
CA ASN A 6 -1.67 -11.70 -15.47
C ASN A 6 -3.05 -11.78 -16.12
N THR A 7 -3.47 -12.97 -16.52
CA THR A 7 -4.84 -13.20 -17.00
C THR A 7 -5.83 -13.02 -15.85
N TYR A 8 -7.10 -12.72 -16.16
CA TYR A 8 -8.13 -12.67 -15.12
C TYR A 8 -8.32 -14.01 -14.41
N ASP A 9 -8.03 -15.14 -15.08
CA ASP A 9 -8.00 -16.46 -14.43
C ASP A 9 -6.90 -16.57 -13.39
N PHE A 10 -5.68 -16.16 -13.74
CA PHE A 10 -4.57 -16.16 -12.78
C PHE A 10 -4.83 -15.23 -11.60
N ILE A 11 -5.37 -14.03 -11.85
CA ILE A 11 -5.73 -13.08 -10.79
C ILE A 11 -6.83 -13.68 -9.90
N GLY A 12 -7.86 -14.28 -10.50
CA GLY A 12 -8.96 -14.92 -9.78
C GLY A 12 -8.50 -16.07 -8.89
N GLU A 13 -7.64 -16.96 -9.40
CA GLU A 13 -7.08 -18.07 -8.63
C GLU A 13 -6.23 -17.58 -7.45
N ASN A 14 -5.34 -16.59 -7.68
CA ASN A 14 -4.56 -16.00 -6.60
C ASN A 14 -5.44 -15.30 -5.56
N TYR A 15 -6.54 -14.69 -5.99
CA TYR A 15 -7.49 -14.08 -5.06
C TYR A 15 -8.21 -15.13 -4.22
N GLU A 16 -8.69 -16.22 -4.83
CA GLU A 16 -9.32 -17.34 -4.12
C GLU A 16 -8.35 -17.94 -3.08
N ASN A 17 -7.08 -18.12 -3.46
CA ASN A 17 -6.02 -18.55 -2.53
C ASN A 17 -5.82 -17.56 -1.38
N ALA A 18 -5.80 -16.25 -1.66
CA ALA A 18 -5.71 -15.22 -0.62
C ALA A 18 -6.91 -15.25 0.33
N ILE A 19 -8.13 -15.46 -0.19
CA ILE A 19 -9.35 -15.63 0.62
C ILE A 19 -9.26 -16.88 1.50
N SER A 20 -8.80 -18.03 0.97
CA SER A 20 -8.62 -19.26 1.76
C SER A 20 -7.63 -19.05 2.90
N TRP A 21 -6.44 -18.53 2.58
CA TRP A 21 -5.40 -18.22 3.56
C TRP A 21 -5.90 -17.27 4.65
N MET A 22 -6.67 -16.25 4.28
CA MET A 22 -7.27 -15.35 5.28
C MET A 22 -8.18 -16.10 6.27
N ARG A 23 -8.97 -17.08 5.81
CA ARG A 23 -9.79 -17.92 6.69
C ARG A 23 -8.93 -18.80 7.59
N GLU A 24 -7.86 -19.38 7.06
CA GLU A 24 -6.91 -20.22 7.79
C GLU A 24 -6.23 -19.48 8.95
N ILE A 25 -5.80 -18.23 8.73
CA ILE A 25 -5.26 -17.39 9.81
C ILE A 25 -6.35 -16.83 10.75
N GLY A 26 -7.62 -17.15 10.48
CA GLY A 26 -8.78 -16.87 11.31
C GLY A 26 -9.44 -15.51 11.08
N VAL A 27 -9.29 -14.91 9.90
CA VAL A 27 -10.11 -13.77 9.47
C VAL A 27 -11.51 -14.25 9.16
N LYS A 28 -12.51 -13.65 9.80
CA LYS A 28 -13.92 -13.92 9.53
C LYS A 28 -14.35 -13.17 8.28
N ILE A 29 -14.52 -13.91 7.19
CA ILE A 29 -14.98 -13.39 5.90
C ILE A 29 -16.50 -13.57 5.82
N SER A 30 -17.23 -12.46 5.72
CA SER A 30 -18.69 -12.43 5.55
C SER A 30 -19.08 -12.23 4.08
N SER A 31 -20.38 -12.18 3.80
CA SER A 31 -20.95 -11.88 2.47
C SER A 31 -20.75 -10.42 2.01
N GLY A 32 -19.77 -9.72 2.56
CA GLY A 32 -19.45 -8.33 2.24
C GLY A 32 -18.58 -8.18 0.98
N ARG A 33 -17.73 -7.16 1.01
CA ARG A 33 -16.98 -6.72 -0.17
C ARG A 33 -16.07 -7.77 -0.81
N THR A 34 -15.43 -8.63 -0.02
CA THR A 34 -14.57 -9.69 -0.55
C THR A 34 -15.35 -10.71 -1.38
N GLN A 35 -16.58 -11.05 -0.96
CA GLN A 35 -17.44 -11.93 -1.74
C GLN A 35 -17.96 -11.23 -3.01
N ASN A 36 -18.23 -9.92 -2.93
CA ASN A 36 -18.58 -9.13 -4.11
C ASN A 36 -17.44 -9.13 -5.13
N TYR A 37 -16.21 -8.90 -4.70
CA TYR A 37 -15.02 -8.91 -5.56
C TYR A 37 -14.84 -10.26 -6.24
N LEU A 38 -15.10 -11.37 -5.55
CA LEU A 38 -15.06 -12.70 -6.15
C LEU A 38 -16.12 -12.88 -7.25
N LYS A 39 -17.34 -12.36 -7.04
CA LYS A 39 -18.40 -12.39 -8.07
C LYS A 39 -18.01 -11.59 -9.30
N VAL A 40 -17.51 -10.37 -9.09
CA VAL A 40 -17.05 -9.48 -10.15
C VAL A 40 -15.90 -10.13 -10.94
N MET A 41 -14.88 -10.66 -10.26
CA MET A 41 -13.76 -11.33 -10.91
C MET A 41 -14.21 -12.57 -11.70
N ASN A 42 -15.09 -13.40 -11.14
CA ASN A 42 -15.61 -14.59 -11.82
C ASN A 42 -16.47 -14.26 -13.05
N HIS A 43 -17.17 -13.12 -13.04
CA HIS A 43 -17.84 -12.63 -14.24
C HIS A 43 -16.82 -12.32 -15.35
N TRP A 44 -15.77 -11.56 -15.04
CA TRP A 44 -14.78 -11.16 -16.04
C TRP A 44 -13.91 -12.31 -16.54
N ARG A 45 -13.56 -13.29 -15.71
CA ARG A 45 -12.90 -14.54 -16.15
C ARG A 45 -13.61 -15.21 -17.32
N ARG A 46 -14.94 -15.25 -17.28
CA ARG A 46 -15.76 -15.96 -18.27
C ARG A 46 -16.13 -15.09 -19.48
N ASN A 47 -16.29 -13.78 -19.27
CA ASN A 47 -16.98 -12.93 -20.25
C ASN A 47 -16.10 -11.84 -20.88
N TYR A 48 -14.84 -11.64 -20.46
CA TYR A 48 -14.05 -10.50 -20.93
C TYR A 48 -13.80 -10.43 -22.45
N LYS A 49 -13.94 -11.56 -23.15
CA LYS A 49 -13.81 -11.64 -24.62
C LYS A 49 -15.15 -11.50 -25.38
N SER A 50 -16.28 -11.61 -24.68
CA SER A 50 -17.62 -11.76 -25.28
C SER A 50 -18.67 -10.79 -24.73
N SER A 51 -18.34 -10.03 -23.68
CA SER A 51 -19.22 -8.99 -23.13
C SER A 51 -19.45 -7.87 -24.16
N SER A 52 -20.69 -7.42 -24.30
CA SER A 52 -20.99 -6.24 -25.10
C SER A 52 -20.47 -4.96 -24.44
N ASP A 53 -20.15 -3.94 -25.24
CA ASP A 53 -19.64 -2.66 -24.74
C ASP A 53 -20.53 -2.00 -23.69
N LYS A 54 -21.85 -2.19 -23.79
CA LYS A 54 -22.82 -1.66 -22.83
C LYS A 54 -22.69 -2.34 -21.46
N ILE A 55 -22.65 -3.67 -21.44
CA ILE A 55 -22.49 -4.45 -20.20
C ILE A 55 -21.10 -4.19 -19.59
N ALA A 56 -20.07 -4.08 -20.44
CA ALA A 56 -18.73 -3.74 -20.01
C ALA A 56 -18.71 -2.38 -19.29
N LYS A 57 -19.31 -1.34 -19.87
CA LYS A 57 -19.37 0.01 -19.28
C LYS A 57 -20.11 0.06 -17.95
N ASP A 58 -21.23 -0.64 -17.81
CA ASP A 58 -22.04 -0.62 -16.59
C ASP A 58 -21.31 -1.29 -15.41
N ILE A 59 -20.53 -2.34 -15.67
CA ILE A 59 -19.78 -3.09 -14.64
C ILE A 59 -18.38 -2.51 -14.40
N PHE A 60 -17.89 -1.67 -15.31
CA PHE A 60 -16.52 -1.20 -15.32
C PHE A 60 -16.07 -0.51 -14.03
N PRO A 61 -16.81 0.44 -13.43
CA PRO A 61 -16.36 1.11 -12.21
C PRO A 61 -16.18 0.12 -11.04
N ASP A 62 -17.12 -0.81 -10.87
CA ASP A 62 -17.05 -1.86 -9.86
C ASP A 62 -15.88 -2.82 -10.13
N PHE A 63 -15.61 -3.12 -11.39
CA PHE A 63 -14.49 -3.98 -11.79
C PHE A 63 -13.14 -3.33 -11.51
N VAL A 64 -12.98 -2.05 -11.85
CA VAL A 64 -11.75 -1.28 -11.59
C VAL A 64 -11.47 -1.21 -10.08
N ASN A 65 -12.48 -0.83 -9.29
CA ASN A 65 -12.37 -0.79 -7.83
C ASN A 65 -12.02 -2.16 -7.23
N SER A 66 -12.77 -3.20 -7.61
CA SER A 66 -12.58 -4.56 -7.10
C SER A 66 -11.19 -5.10 -7.44
N THR A 67 -10.72 -4.92 -8.66
CA THR A 67 -9.43 -5.45 -9.13
C THR A 67 -8.26 -4.79 -8.40
N SER A 68 -8.32 -3.49 -8.15
CA SER A 68 -7.30 -2.76 -7.38
C SER A 68 -7.17 -3.30 -5.95
N GLU A 69 -8.29 -3.60 -5.28
CA GLU A 69 -8.26 -4.17 -3.93
C GLU A 69 -7.90 -5.66 -3.91
N ILE A 70 -8.33 -6.43 -4.90
CA ILE A 70 -7.91 -7.83 -5.10
C ILE A 70 -6.39 -7.91 -5.15
N ASP A 71 -5.74 -7.05 -5.94
CA ASP A 71 -4.28 -6.99 -6.03
C ASP A 71 -3.62 -6.73 -4.67
N SER A 72 -4.19 -5.83 -3.86
CA SER A 72 -3.70 -5.59 -2.49
C SER A 72 -3.77 -6.85 -1.62
N PHE A 73 -4.89 -7.60 -1.67
CA PHE A 73 -5.03 -8.86 -0.92
C PHE A 73 -4.06 -9.93 -1.40
N ILE A 74 -3.86 -10.06 -2.72
CA ILE A 74 -2.92 -11.01 -3.31
C ILE A 74 -1.48 -10.69 -2.86
N LYS A 75 -1.07 -9.42 -2.90
CA LYS A 75 0.26 -8.98 -2.44
C LYS A 75 0.49 -9.32 -0.97
N ILE A 76 -0.51 -9.10 -0.11
CA ILE A 76 -0.45 -9.45 1.31
C ILE A 76 -0.32 -10.97 1.49
N TYR A 77 -1.15 -11.74 0.80
CA TYR A 77 -1.11 -13.20 0.83
C TYR A 77 0.27 -13.73 0.40
N LYS A 78 0.77 -13.33 -0.76
CA LYS A 78 2.07 -13.80 -1.28
C LYS A 78 3.22 -13.51 -0.33
N ALA A 79 3.19 -12.35 0.35
CA ALA A 79 4.22 -11.97 1.30
C ALA A 79 4.21 -12.83 2.57
N PHE A 80 3.03 -13.22 3.06
CA PHE A 80 2.88 -13.83 4.39
C PHE A 80 2.44 -15.29 4.40
N LYS A 81 2.10 -15.90 3.25
CA LYS A 81 1.59 -17.29 3.18
C LYS A 81 2.51 -18.35 3.78
N ASN A 82 3.82 -18.10 3.79
CA ASN A 82 4.83 -19.02 4.33
C ASN A 82 5.25 -18.66 5.77
N VAL A 83 4.63 -17.65 6.38
CA VAL A 83 4.88 -17.28 7.77
C VAL A 83 3.94 -18.09 8.67
N PRO A 84 4.44 -18.69 9.77
CA PRO A 84 3.60 -19.45 10.70
C PRO A 84 2.41 -18.63 11.22
N THR A 85 1.23 -19.25 11.29
CA THR A 85 -0.04 -18.58 11.60
C THR A 85 -0.03 -17.89 12.96
N GLU A 86 0.61 -18.50 13.95
CA GLU A 86 0.80 -17.97 15.30
C GLU A 86 1.54 -16.62 15.32
N ASN A 87 2.37 -16.35 14.31
CA ASN A 87 3.12 -15.10 14.17
C ASN A 87 2.34 -14.02 13.41
N LEU A 88 1.18 -14.32 12.85
CA LEU A 88 0.41 -13.42 11.97
C LEU A 88 -0.69 -12.63 12.68
N SER A 89 -0.69 -12.56 14.01
CA SER A 89 -1.74 -11.87 14.80
C SER A 89 -1.96 -10.41 14.35
N LEU A 90 -0.90 -9.65 14.08
CA LEU A 90 -0.98 -8.27 13.58
C LEU A 90 -1.62 -8.20 12.18
N ILE A 91 -1.21 -9.07 11.26
CA ILE A 91 -1.73 -9.10 9.88
C ILE A 91 -3.19 -9.53 9.88
N LYS A 92 -3.54 -10.55 10.67
CA LYS A 92 -4.91 -10.99 10.90
C LYS A 92 -5.78 -9.83 11.40
N ALA A 93 -5.34 -9.08 12.41
CA ALA A 93 -6.11 -7.97 12.97
C ALA A 93 -6.40 -6.88 11.93
N LYS A 94 -5.39 -6.53 11.11
CA LYS A 94 -5.54 -5.57 10.01
C LYS A 94 -6.51 -6.06 8.95
N LEU A 95 -6.35 -7.30 8.49
CA LEU A 95 -7.24 -7.91 7.50
C LEU A 95 -8.67 -8.04 8.04
N GLN A 96 -8.87 -8.40 9.30
CA GLN A 96 -10.18 -8.48 9.92
C GLN A 96 -10.94 -7.16 9.90
N LYS A 97 -10.26 -6.03 10.12
CA LYS A 97 -10.86 -4.70 9.95
C LYS A 97 -11.00 -4.34 8.47
N GLY A 98 -9.99 -4.70 7.68
CA GLY A 98 -9.91 -4.47 6.24
C GLY A 98 -11.06 -5.09 5.47
N VAL A 99 -11.60 -6.25 5.84
CA VAL A 99 -12.69 -6.90 5.09
C VAL A 99 -14.08 -6.27 5.29
N ASN A 100 -14.26 -5.37 6.27
CA ASN A 100 -15.58 -4.88 6.71
C ASN A 100 -15.92 -3.44 6.24
N GLY A 101 -15.41 -3.01 5.09
CA GLY A 101 -15.66 -1.67 4.51
C GLY A 101 -16.71 -1.61 3.40
N PRO A 102 -17.02 -0.40 2.89
CA PRO A 102 -17.83 -0.22 1.68
C PRO A 102 -17.25 -0.94 0.46
N LEU A 103 -18.10 -1.28 -0.51
CA LEU A 103 -17.71 -1.96 -1.75
C LEU A 103 -16.73 -1.09 -2.55
N ASN A 104 -17.13 0.14 -2.85
CA ASN A 104 -16.36 1.07 -3.67
C ASN A 104 -15.66 2.15 -2.82
N ALA A 105 -14.60 2.74 -3.36
CA ALA A 105 -13.83 3.76 -2.66
C ALA A 105 -14.59 5.11 -2.59
N GLU A 106 -15.45 5.38 -3.57
CA GLU A 106 -16.34 6.55 -3.60
C GLU A 106 -17.37 6.55 -2.45
N ASP A 107 -17.82 5.36 -2.02
CA ASP A 107 -18.78 5.21 -0.92
C ASP A 107 -18.17 5.42 0.48
N GLU A 108 -16.86 5.63 0.57
CA GLU A 108 -16.20 5.88 1.84
C GLU A 108 -16.62 7.23 2.44
N LYS A 109 -17.17 7.16 3.64
CA LYS A 109 -17.40 8.29 4.52
C LYS A 109 -16.28 8.34 5.57
N PRO A 110 -16.08 9.46 6.29
CA PRO A 110 -15.07 9.54 7.34
C PRO A 110 -15.15 8.41 8.38
N LYS A 111 -16.34 7.84 8.62
CA LYS A 111 -16.56 6.72 9.55
C LYS A 111 -16.33 5.33 8.95
N THR A 112 -16.23 5.21 7.62
CA THR A 112 -16.14 3.92 6.91
C THR A 112 -14.86 3.74 6.11
N SER A 113 -13.95 4.73 6.15
CA SER A 113 -12.64 4.67 5.48
C SER A 113 -11.60 3.81 6.22
N GLU A 114 -11.89 3.41 7.46
CA GLU A 114 -10.97 2.64 8.31
C GLU A 114 -10.53 1.33 7.65
N ALA A 115 -11.45 0.61 6.99
CA ALA A 115 -11.16 -0.66 6.36
C ALA A 115 -9.96 -0.57 5.39
N ARG A 116 -9.99 0.38 4.45
CA ARG A 116 -8.90 0.56 3.49
C ARG A 116 -7.63 1.16 4.14
N ASN A 117 -7.75 1.89 5.25
CA ASN A 117 -6.56 2.28 6.02
C ASN A 117 -5.82 1.05 6.56
N PHE A 118 -6.53 0.09 7.16
CA PHE A 118 -5.92 -1.16 7.63
C PHE A 118 -5.39 -2.04 6.49
N ILE A 119 -6.01 -2.03 5.32
CA ILE A 119 -5.44 -2.70 4.13
C ILE A 119 -4.12 -2.04 3.75
N PHE A 120 -4.06 -0.71 3.70
CA PHE A 120 -2.81 -0.01 3.37
C PHE A 120 -1.71 -0.32 4.40
N GLU A 121 -2.02 -0.36 5.69
CA GLU A 121 -1.07 -0.79 6.71
C GLU A 121 -0.57 -2.23 6.53
N ALA A 122 -1.43 -3.14 6.07
CA ALA A 122 -1.08 -4.52 5.76
C ALA A 122 -0.27 -4.61 4.46
N LEU A 123 -0.60 -3.80 3.46
CA LEU A 123 0.11 -3.72 2.19
C LEU A 123 1.52 -3.16 2.37
N VAL A 124 1.70 -2.11 3.18
CA VAL A 124 3.03 -1.60 3.57
C VAL A 124 3.81 -2.73 4.25
N ALA A 125 3.20 -3.40 5.24
CA ALA A 125 3.82 -4.55 5.91
C ALA A 125 4.22 -5.67 4.93
N ALA A 126 3.39 -5.98 3.94
CA ALA A 126 3.68 -7.00 2.92
C ALA A 126 4.82 -6.58 2.00
N LYS A 127 4.81 -5.32 1.54
CA LYS A 127 5.85 -4.78 0.66
C LYS A 127 7.23 -4.77 1.31
N PHE A 128 7.26 -4.63 2.63
CA PHE A 128 8.46 -4.70 3.45
C PHE A 128 8.82 -6.10 3.95
N HIS A 129 8.03 -7.12 3.64
CA HIS A 129 8.35 -8.49 4.03
C HIS A 129 9.06 -9.21 2.88
N ASN A 130 10.36 -8.98 2.77
CA ASN A 130 11.25 -9.71 1.85
C ASN A 130 12.50 -10.21 2.59
N PRO A 131 12.38 -11.31 3.35
CA PRO A 131 13.51 -11.86 4.12
C PRO A 131 14.74 -12.17 3.27
N LYS A 132 14.57 -12.49 1.98
CA LYS A 132 15.68 -12.75 1.03
C LYS A 132 16.58 -11.52 0.80
N GLN A 133 16.07 -10.31 1.04
CA GLN A 133 16.82 -9.06 0.94
C GLN A 133 17.10 -8.44 2.32
N ASN A 134 17.07 -9.24 3.39
CA ASN A 134 17.26 -8.78 4.78
C ASN A 134 16.26 -7.69 5.22
N LEU A 135 15.09 -7.65 4.59
CA LEU A 135 14.02 -6.72 4.88
C LEU A 135 12.85 -7.52 5.46
N SER A 136 12.60 -7.41 6.76
CA SER A 136 11.60 -8.23 7.42
C SER A 136 10.64 -7.38 8.24
N THR A 137 9.35 -7.60 8.04
CA THR A 137 8.32 -6.98 8.87
C THR A 137 8.36 -7.53 10.29
N ILE A 138 8.35 -6.62 11.26
CA ILE A 138 8.21 -6.92 12.68
C ILE A 138 6.72 -7.09 12.98
N LEU A 139 6.29 -8.34 13.13
CA LEU A 139 4.87 -8.72 13.29
C LEU A 139 4.30 -8.48 14.69
N SER A 140 5.12 -7.94 15.60
CA SER A 140 4.70 -7.48 16.93
C SER A 140 5.23 -6.08 17.16
N THR A 141 4.39 -5.07 16.94
CA THR A 141 4.74 -3.65 17.07
C THR A 141 3.52 -2.86 17.56
N SER A 142 3.77 -1.75 18.26
CA SER A 142 2.71 -0.82 18.65
C SER A 142 2.40 0.21 17.56
N SER A 143 3.26 0.37 16.55
CA SER A 143 3.03 1.26 15.41
C SER A 143 2.14 0.58 14.37
N ASP A 144 1.61 1.36 13.43
CA ASP A 144 0.84 0.81 12.30
C ASP A 144 1.61 -0.33 11.61
N THR A 145 2.92 -0.19 11.36
CA THR A 145 3.82 -1.32 11.05
C THR A 145 5.25 -1.03 11.49
N ALA A 146 6.13 -2.03 11.43
CA ALA A 146 7.55 -1.85 11.69
C ALA A 146 8.36 -2.89 10.93
N ILE A 147 9.61 -2.58 10.65
CA ILE A 147 10.51 -3.43 9.86
C ILE A 147 11.88 -3.50 10.50
N LYS A 148 12.58 -4.60 10.27
CA LYS A 148 13.99 -4.76 10.55
C LYS A 148 14.75 -4.74 9.24
N PHE A 149 15.68 -3.80 9.10
CA PHE A 149 16.56 -3.65 7.95
C PHE A 149 17.96 -3.24 8.43
N GLU A 150 19.00 -3.95 8.00
CA GLU A 150 20.41 -3.66 8.36
C GLU A 150 20.63 -3.46 9.89
N ASN A 151 20.04 -4.34 10.71
CA ASN A 151 20.07 -4.26 12.19
C ASN A 151 19.42 -3.00 12.79
N LYS A 152 18.58 -2.29 12.04
CA LYS A 152 17.76 -1.18 12.52
C LYS A 152 16.30 -1.58 12.54
N ASN A 153 15.61 -1.24 13.63
CA ASN A 153 14.15 -1.26 13.63
C ASN A 153 13.66 0.09 13.10
N ILE A 154 12.79 0.06 12.10
CA ILE A 154 12.17 1.24 11.52
C ILE A 154 10.68 1.13 11.80
N PHE A 155 10.17 2.02 12.65
CA PHE A 155 8.74 2.14 12.94
C PHE A 155 8.08 2.97 11.86
N ILE A 156 6.90 2.53 11.42
CA ILE A 156 6.20 3.13 10.29
C ILE A 156 4.77 3.46 10.70
N GLU A 157 4.39 4.72 10.53
CA GLU A 157 3.00 5.16 10.69
C GLU A 157 2.42 5.40 9.30
N CYS A 158 1.30 4.76 9.01
CA CYS A 158 0.66 4.75 7.71
C CYS A 158 -0.50 5.75 7.69
N LYS A 159 -0.65 6.51 6.60
CA LYS A 159 -1.79 7.42 6.41
C LYS A 159 -2.25 7.38 4.96
N ARG A 160 -3.54 7.12 4.75
CA ARG A 160 -4.21 7.35 3.47
C ARG A 160 -4.74 8.78 3.45
N VAL A 161 -4.32 9.55 2.46
CA VAL A 161 -4.76 10.92 2.26
C VAL A 161 -5.84 10.92 1.19
N THR A 162 -7.05 11.27 1.59
CA THR A 162 -8.22 11.26 0.70
C THR A 162 -8.51 12.63 0.10
N SER A 163 -7.82 13.68 0.53
CA SER A 163 -7.91 15.03 -0.02
C SER A 163 -6.67 15.86 0.34
N GLU A 164 -6.28 16.79 -0.54
CA GLU A 164 -5.13 17.68 -0.30
C GLU A 164 -5.26 18.47 1.01
N LYS A 165 -6.49 18.90 1.35
CA LYS A 165 -6.80 19.65 2.57
C LYS A 165 -6.40 18.91 3.86
N ASN A 166 -6.42 17.58 3.84
CA ASN A 166 -6.11 16.75 5.00
C ASN A 166 -4.63 16.29 5.05
N LEU A 167 -3.82 16.63 4.06
CA LEU A 167 -2.43 16.16 3.97
C LEU A 167 -1.60 16.57 5.18
N GLU A 168 -1.60 17.86 5.53
CA GLU A 168 -0.83 18.38 6.67
C GLU A 168 -1.24 17.70 7.98
N ASN A 169 -2.54 17.59 8.23
CA ASN A 169 -3.07 16.96 9.45
C ASN A 169 -2.65 15.49 9.56
N ASN A 170 -2.73 14.73 8.46
CA ASN A 170 -2.31 13.33 8.44
C ASN A 170 -0.83 13.17 8.77
N ILE A 171 0.02 14.02 8.21
CA ILE A 171 1.47 13.96 8.42
C ILE A 171 1.83 14.38 9.85
N ARG A 172 1.16 15.40 10.40
CA ARG A 172 1.33 15.78 11.81
C ARG A 172 0.94 14.64 12.74
N LYS A 173 -0.19 13.98 12.49
CA LYS A 173 -0.64 12.82 13.29
C LYS A 173 0.37 11.68 13.25
N ALA A 174 0.79 11.24 12.05
CA ALA A 174 1.80 10.20 11.90
C ALA A 174 3.12 10.56 12.59
N SER A 175 3.57 11.81 12.43
CA SER A 175 4.81 12.29 13.05
C SER A 175 4.71 12.33 14.57
N ASN A 176 3.56 12.70 15.14
CA ASN A 176 3.33 12.70 16.58
C ASN A 176 3.33 11.28 17.16
N GLN A 177 2.68 10.33 16.47
CA GLN A 177 2.69 8.91 16.85
C GLN A 177 4.14 8.38 16.85
N LEU A 178 4.91 8.61 15.78
CA LEU A 178 6.32 8.25 15.71
C LEU A 178 7.15 8.92 16.82
N ASP A 179 6.93 10.20 17.08
CA ASP A 179 7.68 10.93 18.10
C ASP A 179 7.45 10.36 19.50
N GLN A 180 6.21 10.01 19.83
CA GLN A 180 5.88 9.30 21.08
C GLN A 180 6.56 7.94 21.16
N HIS A 181 6.54 7.17 20.06
CA HIS A 181 7.14 5.83 20.02
C HIS A 181 8.65 5.87 20.21
N LEU A 182 9.30 6.78 19.48
CA LEU A 182 10.74 6.95 19.51
C LEU A 182 11.18 7.51 20.87
N SER A 183 10.42 8.43 21.48
CA SER A 183 10.81 9.11 22.73
C SER A 183 10.67 8.24 23.99
N LYS A 184 9.99 7.08 23.92
CA LYS A 184 9.91 6.14 25.06
C LYS A 184 11.31 5.69 25.50
N LYS A 185 11.66 5.99 26.76
CA LYS A 185 13.00 5.76 27.37
C LYS A 185 13.27 4.29 27.75
N VAL A 186 12.89 3.30 26.95
CA VAL A 186 13.32 1.91 27.22
C VAL A 186 14.75 1.77 26.73
N GLY A 187 15.71 1.69 27.67
CA GLY A 187 17.13 1.42 27.44
C GLY A 187 17.82 2.36 26.43
N LYS A 188 18.36 3.50 26.92
CA LYS A 188 19.05 4.53 26.10
C LYS A 188 20.08 3.98 25.08
N LYS A 189 20.70 2.81 25.33
CA LYS A 189 21.66 2.16 24.41
C LYS A 189 21.01 1.33 23.29
N LEU A 190 19.87 0.66 23.54
CA LEU A 190 19.16 -0.14 22.53
C LEU A 190 18.33 0.72 21.55
N ASN A 191 17.94 1.94 21.94
CA ASN A 191 16.97 2.74 21.19
C ASN A 191 17.58 3.75 20.17
N LEU A 192 18.90 3.95 20.16
CA LEU A 192 19.56 4.89 19.24
C LEU A 192 19.54 4.42 17.78
N GLY A 193 19.48 3.10 17.56
CA GLY A 193 19.36 2.48 16.25
C GLY A 193 18.01 2.74 15.58
N ASN A 194 16.94 2.89 16.36
CA ASN A 194 15.59 2.96 15.84
C ASN A 194 15.35 4.21 14.98
N LYS A 195 14.54 4.06 13.95
CA LYS A 195 14.14 5.13 13.04
C LYS A 195 12.63 5.17 12.89
N GLY A 196 12.10 6.32 12.48
CA GLY A 196 10.69 6.51 12.17
C GLY A 196 10.51 6.88 10.70
N LEU A 197 9.46 6.37 10.09
CA LEU A 197 9.10 6.63 8.70
C LEU A 197 7.60 6.86 8.60
N VAL A 198 7.18 7.86 7.84
CA VAL A 198 5.77 8.02 7.49
C VAL A 198 5.53 7.30 6.16
N ALA A 199 4.54 6.41 6.09
CA ALA A 199 4.07 5.85 4.82
C ALA A 199 2.76 6.52 4.43
N LEU A 200 2.72 7.12 3.24
CA LEU A 200 1.61 7.96 2.80
C LEU A 200 1.05 7.42 1.48
N ASP A 201 -0.22 7.05 1.47
CA ASP A 201 -0.95 6.73 0.24
C ASP A 201 -1.78 7.96 -0.18
N PHE A 202 -1.56 8.44 -1.40
CA PHE A 202 -2.30 9.58 -1.95
C PHE A 202 -3.16 9.21 -3.17
N SER A 203 -3.30 7.92 -3.46
CA SER A 203 -3.99 7.41 -4.66
C SER A 203 -5.39 7.99 -4.81
N LYS A 204 -6.13 8.11 -3.70
CA LYS A 204 -7.50 8.66 -3.69
C LYS A 204 -7.59 10.15 -4.04
N ILE A 205 -6.50 10.93 -3.89
CA ILE A 205 -6.50 12.35 -4.30
C ILE A 205 -6.62 12.47 -5.82
N LEU A 206 -5.99 11.55 -6.56
CA LEU A 206 -5.93 11.61 -8.01
C LEU A 206 -6.96 10.70 -8.69
N HIS A 207 -7.25 9.54 -8.11
CA HIS A 207 -8.18 8.57 -8.66
C HIS A 207 -9.11 8.06 -7.57
N SER A 208 -10.42 8.30 -7.72
CA SER A 208 -11.48 7.77 -6.85
C SER A 208 -11.71 6.26 -7.03
N GLY A 209 -11.00 5.61 -7.95
CA GLY A 209 -11.10 4.16 -8.24
C GLY A 209 -11.98 3.83 -9.45
N ASP A 210 -12.49 4.83 -10.15
CA ASP A 210 -13.39 4.75 -11.31
C ASP A 210 -12.72 5.14 -12.64
N GLN A 211 -11.45 5.53 -12.60
CA GLN A 211 -10.68 6.02 -13.73
C GLN A 211 -9.50 5.09 -14.05
N LEU A 212 -9.17 4.99 -15.34
CA LEU A 212 -7.97 4.29 -15.80
C LEU A 212 -6.91 5.27 -16.26
N LEU A 213 -5.66 4.96 -15.94
CA LEU A 213 -4.51 5.54 -16.62
C LEU A 213 -4.22 4.75 -17.90
N VAL A 214 -4.39 5.39 -19.07
CA VAL A 214 -4.13 4.80 -20.38
C VAL A 214 -2.85 5.40 -20.97
N LYS A 215 -1.97 4.55 -21.49
CA LYS A 215 -0.73 4.96 -22.17
C LYS A 215 -0.45 4.07 -23.40
N PRO A 216 0.36 4.53 -24.37
CA PRO A 216 0.67 3.72 -25.55
C PRO A 216 1.32 2.36 -25.20
N ASN A 217 2.31 2.37 -24.30
CA ASN A 217 3.07 1.19 -23.91
C ASN A 217 3.38 1.18 -22.39
N ASP A 218 3.92 0.07 -21.92
CA ASP A 218 4.24 -0.14 -20.51
C ASP A 218 5.33 0.78 -19.96
N ALA A 219 6.31 1.14 -20.80
CA ALA A 219 7.40 2.00 -20.38
C ALA A 219 6.87 3.41 -20.06
N GLU A 220 6.00 3.94 -20.92
CA GLU A 220 5.31 5.21 -20.69
C GLU A 220 4.33 5.16 -19.52
N LEU A 221 3.72 4.01 -19.28
CA LEU A 221 2.85 3.80 -18.12
C LEU A 221 3.64 3.90 -16.80
N LEU A 222 4.77 3.19 -16.72
CA LEU A 222 5.65 3.24 -15.55
C LEU A 222 6.24 4.64 -15.34
N ASP A 223 6.72 5.29 -16.41
CA ASP A 223 7.25 6.66 -16.35
C ASP A 223 6.18 7.67 -15.90
N SER A 224 4.93 7.50 -16.34
CA SER A 224 3.82 8.36 -15.92
C SER A 224 3.52 8.24 -14.43
N VAL A 225 3.46 7.02 -13.89
CA VAL A 225 3.23 6.77 -12.47
C VAL A 225 4.38 7.36 -11.63
N GLU A 226 5.64 7.17 -12.05
CA GLU A 226 6.80 7.74 -11.37
C GLU A 226 6.78 9.28 -11.39
N LYS A 227 6.45 9.90 -12.53
CA LYS A 227 6.30 11.37 -12.66
C LYS A 227 5.19 11.92 -11.78
N ILE A 228 4.07 11.22 -11.65
CA ILE A 228 2.96 11.59 -10.76
C ILE A 228 3.44 11.61 -9.31
N THR A 229 4.08 10.53 -8.85
CA THR A 229 4.62 10.44 -7.49
C THR A 229 5.66 11.52 -7.21
N LYS A 230 6.62 11.72 -8.14
CA LYS A 230 7.64 12.77 -8.02
C LYS A 230 7.04 14.17 -7.96
N SER A 231 6.03 14.46 -8.78
CA SER A 231 5.34 15.76 -8.78
C SER A 231 4.62 16.00 -7.45
N PHE A 232 3.96 14.98 -6.91
CA PHE A 232 3.35 15.05 -5.58
C PHE A 232 4.40 15.32 -4.48
N ILE A 233 5.53 14.63 -4.53
CA ILE A 233 6.67 14.84 -3.62
C ILE A 233 7.19 16.28 -3.68
N ASN A 234 7.48 16.77 -4.88
CA ASN A 234 8.03 18.11 -5.09
C ASN A 234 7.04 19.19 -4.63
N LYS A 235 5.75 19.01 -4.90
CA LYS A 235 4.70 19.95 -4.48
C LYS A 235 4.63 20.12 -2.96
N TYR A 236 4.86 19.04 -2.19
CA TYR A 236 4.64 19.04 -0.74
C TYR A 236 5.89 18.90 0.12
N THR A 237 7.09 18.84 -0.47
CA THR A 237 8.34 18.70 0.29
C THR A 237 8.54 19.82 1.33
N GLY A 238 8.22 21.07 0.99
CA GLY A 238 8.31 22.20 1.93
C GLY A 238 7.43 22.03 3.17
N LEU A 239 6.20 21.53 2.98
CA LEU A 239 5.27 21.24 4.08
C LEU A 239 5.83 20.16 5.02
N TRP A 240 6.35 19.08 4.46
CA TRP A 240 6.87 17.94 5.22
C TRP A 240 8.09 18.33 6.05
N ASN A 241 9.00 19.09 5.46
CA ASN A 241 10.20 19.56 6.14
C ASN A 241 9.86 20.47 7.32
N LYS A 242 8.95 21.44 7.13
CA LYS A 242 8.46 22.31 8.21
C LYS A 242 7.87 21.51 9.38
N ILE A 243 7.13 20.43 9.10
CA ILE A 243 6.61 19.56 10.15
C ILE A 243 7.76 18.83 10.85
N TYR A 244 8.67 18.21 10.11
CA TYR A 244 9.74 17.38 10.65
C TYR A 244 10.81 18.15 11.44
N GLU A 245 11.00 19.44 11.19
CA GLU A 245 11.89 20.31 11.99
C GLU A 245 11.52 20.30 13.48
N THR A 246 10.24 20.19 13.80
CA THR A 246 9.70 20.23 15.17
C THR A 246 9.57 18.84 15.82
N LYS A 247 10.06 17.78 15.16
CA LYS A 247 9.84 16.37 15.56
C LYS A 247 11.15 15.64 15.79
N ASN A 248 11.06 14.41 16.32
CA ASN A 248 12.21 13.55 16.57
C ASN A 248 13.20 13.54 15.39
N LYS A 249 14.49 13.75 15.68
CA LYS A 249 15.56 13.65 14.66
C LYS A 249 15.69 12.25 14.06
N ARG A 250 15.11 11.22 14.70
CA ARG A 250 15.08 9.84 14.19
C ARG A 250 13.93 9.56 13.22
N ILE A 251 13.00 10.50 13.01
CA ILE A 251 12.09 10.44 11.87
C ILE A 251 12.88 10.86 10.64
N ILE A 252 13.08 9.94 9.70
CA ILE A 252 14.04 10.11 8.60
C ILE A 252 13.40 10.59 7.30
N GLY A 253 12.08 10.44 7.14
CA GLY A 253 11.37 10.94 5.96
C GLY A 253 9.97 10.33 5.78
N THR A 254 9.51 10.41 4.54
CA THR A 254 8.23 9.90 4.06
C THR A 254 8.46 8.93 2.90
N LEU A 255 7.76 7.80 2.91
CA LEU A 255 7.49 7.00 1.72
C LEU A 255 6.14 7.39 1.17
N VAL A 256 6.09 7.63 -0.13
CA VAL A 256 4.89 8.08 -0.82
C VAL A 256 4.48 6.98 -1.79
N TYR A 257 3.28 6.47 -1.62
CA TYR A 257 2.70 5.41 -2.42
C TYR A 257 1.61 5.97 -3.32
N PHE A 258 1.68 5.61 -4.59
CA PHE A 258 0.64 5.82 -5.57
C PHE A 258 0.29 4.49 -6.22
N SER A 259 -0.99 4.22 -6.39
CA SER A 259 -1.50 3.08 -7.15
C SER A 259 -2.68 3.52 -7.99
N THR A 260 -2.78 2.98 -9.20
CA THR A 260 -3.97 3.15 -10.03
C THR A 260 -4.14 1.96 -10.96
N MET A 261 -5.39 1.72 -11.34
CA MET A 261 -5.68 0.81 -12.44
C MET A 261 -5.31 1.48 -13.77
N ALA A 262 -4.75 0.69 -14.67
CA ALA A 262 -4.21 1.17 -15.91
C ALA A 262 -4.32 0.12 -17.03
N THR A 263 -4.09 0.57 -18.24
CA THR A 263 -3.81 -0.30 -19.39
C THR A 263 -2.81 0.40 -20.29
N SER A 264 -1.95 -0.35 -20.97
CA SER A 264 -1.29 0.16 -22.17
C SER A 264 -2.13 -0.20 -23.40
N GLU A 265 -2.03 0.56 -24.49
CA GLU A 265 -2.76 0.28 -25.74
C GLU A 265 -2.29 -1.02 -26.40
N GLU A 266 -1.03 -1.40 -26.16
CA GLU A 266 -0.47 -2.71 -26.50
C GLU A 266 -1.13 -3.86 -25.71
N ARG A 267 -1.78 -3.56 -24.58
CA ARG A 267 -2.43 -4.53 -23.70
C ARG A 267 -3.95 -4.50 -23.89
N ASN A 268 -4.52 -5.70 -24.03
CA ASN A 268 -5.96 -5.92 -23.94
C ASN A 268 -6.42 -6.29 -22.51
N LEU A 269 -5.66 -5.94 -21.47
CA LEU A 269 -5.93 -6.32 -20.08
C LEU A 269 -5.62 -5.17 -19.12
N LEU A 270 -6.51 -5.00 -18.12
CA LEU A 270 -6.27 -4.06 -17.03
C LEU A 270 -5.17 -4.57 -16.10
N VAL A 271 -4.32 -3.66 -15.66
CA VAL A 271 -3.22 -3.90 -14.74
C VAL A 271 -3.28 -2.89 -13.60
N ASN A 272 -2.90 -3.29 -12.38
CA ASN A 272 -2.64 -2.34 -11.32
C ASN A 272 -1.17 -1.91 -11.41
N VAL A 273 -0.95 -0.60 -11.56
CA VAL A 273 0.40 -0.01 -11.54
C VAL A 273 0.57 0.83 -10.29
N SER A 274 1.76 0.77 -9.70
CA SER A 274 2.06 1.47 -8.47
C SER A 274 3.50 1.90 -8.39
N ASP A 275 3.77 3.00 -7.70
CA ASP A 275 5.12 3.50 -7.43
C ASP A 275 5.31 3.84 -5.96
N TRP A 276 6.54 3.66 -5.48
CA TRP A 276 6.99 4.05 -4.16
C TRP A 276 8.09 5.12 -4.30
N GLY A 277 7.69 6.37 -4.03
CA GLY A 277 8.60 7.50 -3.95
C GLY A 277 9.13 7.73 -2.53
N VAL A 278 10.22 8.47 -2.43
CA VAL A 278 10.83 8.84 -1.14
C VAL A 278 11.02 10.33 -1.05
N ASN A 279 10.59 10.89 0.07
CA ASN A 279 10.97 12.22 0.49
C ASN A 279 11.79 12.14 1.78
N PRO A 280 13.12 12.27 1.71
CA PRO A 280 13.95 12.35 2.90
C PRO A 280 13.70 13.67 3.65
N LYS A 281 13.87 13.64 4.97
CA LYS A 281 13.95 14.86 5.77
C LYS A 281 15.24 15.62 5.39
N ILE A 282 15.15 16.93 5.11
CA ILE A 282 16.31 17.75 4.68
C ILE A 282 17.52 17.61 5.62
N SER A 283 17.29 17.63 6.93
CA SER A 283 18.35 17.54 7.95
C SER A 283 18.78 16.11 8.30
N THR A 284 18.42 15.13 7.48
CA THR A 284 18.81 13.74 7.72
C THR A 284 20.26 13.49 7.30
N SER A 285 20.98 12.66 8.07
CA SER A 285 22.36 12.31 7.74
C SER A 285 22.48 11.62 6.37
N THR A 286 23.64 11.73 5.72
CA THR A 286 23.96 11.00 4.48
C THR A 286 23.69 9.50 4.60
N TYR A 287 23.98 8.92 5.77
CA TYR A 287 23.67 7.52 6.06
C TYR A 287 22.16 7.23 5.98
N ASN A 288 21.32 8.03 6.62
CA ASN A 288 19.86 7.85 6.59
C ASN A 288 19.29 8.09 5.19
N ASN A 289 19.85 9.05 4.43
CA ASN A 289 19.48 9.27 3.04
C ASN A 289 19.76 8.03 2.19
N ASN A 290 20.94 7.44 2.35
CA ASN A 290 21.30 6.21 1.64
C ASN A 290 20.43 5.03 2.09
N LEU A 291 20.10 4.92 3.38
CA LEU A 291 19.18 3.92 3.91
C LEU A 291 17.80 4.02 3.25
N LEU A 292 17.25 5.23 3.15
CA LEU A 292 15.96 5.48 2.50
C LEU A 292 15.99 5.18 1.01
N LYS A 293 17.05 5.58 0.30
CA LYS A 293 17.23 5.25 -1.13
C LYS A 293 17.28 3.75 -1.34
N ARG A 294 18.04 3.01 -0.52
CA ARG A 294 18.09 1.54 -0.58
C ARG A 294 16.73 0.91 -0.34
N ILE A 295 16.00 1.39 0.67
CA ILE A 295 14.62 0.97 0.91
C ILE A 295 13.77 1.20 -0.35
N ALA A 296 13.75 2.40 -0.92
CA ALA A 296 12.99 2.72 -2.13
C ALA A 296 13.31 1.77 -3.29
N THR A 297 14.60 1.56 -3.55
CA THR A 297 15.08 0.69 -4.62
C THR A 297 14.60 -0.74 -4.40
N ILE A 298 14.65 -1.24 -3.17
CA ILE A 298 14.10 -2.56 -2.82
C ILE A 298 12.59 -2.58 -3.12
N LEU A 299 11.82 -1.60 -2.63
CA LEU A 299 10.36 -1.57 -2.84
C LEU A 299 10.00 -1.54 -4.35
N ASN A 300 10.72 -0.78 -5.16
CA ASN A 300 10.43 -0.69 -6.61
C ASN A 300 10.94 -1.89 -7.43
N ASN A 301 11.80 -2.74 -6.85
CA ASN A 301 12.35 -3.95 -7.48
C ASN A 301 11.72 -5.26 -6.97
N ILE A 302 10.94 -5.24 -5.89
CA ILE A 302 10.20 -6.42 -5.46
C ILE A 302 9.00 -6.60 -6.40
N GLU A 303 9.12 -7.58 -7.29
CA GLU A 303 7.98 -8.28 -7.87
C GLU A 303 7.26 -9.02 -6.72
N THR A 304 6.11 -8.50 -6.30
CA THR A 304 5.22 -9.14 -5.31
C THR A 304 4.09 -9.84 -6.03
#